data_AF-A0A0X3UUM9-F1
#
_entry.id   AF-A0A0X3UUM9-F1
#
_cell.length_a   1.000
_cell.length_b   1.000
_cell.length_c   1.000
_cell.angle_alpha   90.00
_cell.angle_beta   90.00
_cell.angle_gamma   90.00
#
_symmetry.space_group_name_H-M   'P 1'
#
loop_
_entity.id
_entity.type
_entity.pdbx_description
1 polymer ?
#
loop_
_entity_poly.entity_id
_entity_poly.type
_entity_poly.pdbx_seq_one_letter_code
_entity_poly.pdbx_strand_id
1 'polypeptide(L)'
;MVSVPLPGAEASWVSGRREDEILQDLYEMGDTENYVPYPQPGGLIEWAASNSGDSFYWRTSPAEPDAWPVVVRGANGDWSEFPVGAVEFLAGVYGRTIDVPGMPRNFPSDHPQVLGLSDRID
;
A
#
# COMPACT_ATOMS: atom_id res chain seq x y z
N MET A 1 5.93 -9.14 -8.24
CA MET A 1 5.73 -10.52 -7.73
C MET A 1 5.08 -10.38 -6.36
N VAL A 2 3.89 -10.95 -6.14
CA VAL A 2 3.20 -10.82 -4.85
C VAL A 2 3.76 -11.88 -3.90
N SER A 3 4.48 -11.45 -2.85
CA SER A 3 5.01 -12.35 -1.82
C SER A 3 3.93 -12.62 -0.77
N VAL A 4 3.47 -13.87 -0.69
CA VAL A 4 2.53 -14.37 0.33
C VAL A 4 3.28 -15.28 1.32
N PRO A 5 2.90 -15.29 2.61
CA PRO A 5 3.55 -16.16 3.57
C PRO A 5 3.30 -17.64 3.23
N LEU A 6 4.26 -18.50 3.56
CA LEU A 6 3.98 -19.92 3.66
C LEU A 6 3.00 -20.14 4.83
N PRO A 7 2.05 -21.08 4.72
CA PRO A 7 1.18 -21.45 5.85
C PRO A 7 2.01 -21.78 7.10
N GLY A 8 1.69 -21.16 8.23
CA GLY A 8 2.43 -21.30 9.50
C GLY A 8 3.64 -20.38 9.67
N ALA A 9 4.01 -19.60 8.64
CA ALA A 9 5.10 -18.63 8.68
C ALA A 9 4.60 -17.16 8.75
N GLU A 10 3.31 -16.96 8.98
CA GLU A 10 2.66 -15.64 8.94
C GLU A 10 3.28 -14.68 9.95
N ALA A 11 3.62 -15.16 11.16
CA ALA A 11 4.23 -14.31 12.19
C ALA A 11 5.58 -13.72 11.75
N SER A 12 6.45 -14.55 11.16
CA SER A 12 7.75 -14.10 10.63
C SER A 12 7.58 -13.14 9.46
N TRP A 13 6.64 -13.44 8.57
CA TRP A 13 6.32 -12.59 7.43
C TRP A 13 5.75 -11.23 7.84
N VAL A 14 4.91 -11.19 8.88
CA VAL A 14 4.35 -9.93 9.44
C VAL A 14 5.46 -9.11 10.09
N SER A 15 6.39 -9.73 10.82
CA SER A 15 7.53 -9.01 11.41
C SER A 15 8.36 -8.32 10.33
N GLY A 16 8.69 -9.03 9.24
CA GLY A 16 9.44 -8.44 8.13
C GLY A 16 8.70 -7.27 7.46
N ARG A 17 7.38 -7.31 7.34
CA ARG A 17 6.60 -6.17 6.80
C ARG A 17 6.50 -4.96 7.72
N ARG A 18 6.69 -5.14 9.02
CA ARG A 18 6.76 -4.01 9.96
C ARG A 18 8.11 -3.30 9.88
N GLU A 19 9.12 -3.97 9.35
CA GLU A 19 10.48 -3.48 9.13
C GLU A 19 10.66 -3.14 7.64
N ASP A 20 9.89 -2.17 7.16
CA ASP A 20 9.99 -1.69 5.76
C ASP A 20 11.32 -0.92 5.57
N GLU A 21 12.33 -1.62 5.06
CA GLU A 21 13.66 -1.07 4.78
C GLU A 21 13.62 0.10 3.80
N ILE A 22 12.73 0.05 2.79
CA ILE A 22 12.61 1.12 1.78
C ILE A 22 12.07 2.38 2.45
N LEU A 23 11.02 2.25 3.26
CA LEU A 23 10.46 3.38 4.00
C LEU A 23 11.48 3.94 5.01
N GLN A 24 12.24 3.07 5.68
CA GLN A 24 13.27 3.49 6.63
C GLN A 24 14.37 4.33 5.93
N ASP A 25 14.88 3.86 4.80
CA ASP A 25 15.88 4.59 4.02
C ASP A 25 15.36 5.95 3.54
N LEU A 26 14.13 5.99 3.02
CA LEU A 26 13.49 7.23 2.60
C LEU A 26 13.34 8.21 3.77
N TYR A 27 12.97 7.73 4.96
CA TYR A 27 12.84 8.56 6.16
C TYR A 27 14.18 9.15 6.59
N GLU A 28 15.25 8.35 6.57
CA GLU A 28 16.61 8.80 6.90
C GLU A 28 17.15 9.82 5.88
N MET A 29 16.73 9.71 4.63
CA MET A 29 17.04 10.68 3.57
C MET A 29 16.17 11.95 3.62
N GLY A 30 15.10 11.97 4.42
CA GLY A 30 14.14 13.07 4.51
C GLY A 30 13.15 13.14 3.32
N ASP A 31 12.89 12.02 2.65
CA ASP A 31 12.04 11.91 1.45
C ASP A 31 10.65 11.28 1.72
N THR A 32 10.19 11.36 2.98
CA THR A 32 8.88 10.84 3.42
C THR A 32 7.89 11.95 3.75
N GLU A 33 8.15 13.19 3.33
CA GLU A 33 7.41 14.38 3.77
C GLU A 33 7.34 14.48 5.31
N ASN A 34 6.20 14.10 5.91
CA ASN A 34 5.98 14.06 7.36
C ASN A 34 5.64 12.65 7.88
N TYR A 35 5.72 11.64 7.03
CA TYR A 35 5.46 10.25 7.41
C TYR A 35 6.69 9.62 8.04
N VAL A 36 6.46 8.76 9.02
CA VAL A 36 7.49 8.09 9.80
C VAL A 36 7.33 6.56 9.70
N PRO A 37 8.40 5.79 9.84
CA PRO A 37 8.31 4.33 9.89
C PRO A 37 7.71 3.87 11.23
N TYR A 38 6.89 2.82 11.20
CA TYR A 38 6.46 2.11 12.41
C TYR A 38 7.69 1.54 13.15
N PRO A 39 7.78 1.58 14.51
CA PRO A 39 6.71 1.80 15.50
C PRO A 39 6.56 3.24 16.00
N GLN A 40 7.11 4.25 15.30
CA GLN A 40 6.92 5.63 15.74
C GLN A 40 5.42 6.01 15.76
N PRO A 41 4.96 6.90 16.66
CA PRO A 41 3.56 7.34 16.67
C PRO A 41 3.15 7.92 15.31
N GLY A 42 2.06 7.43 14.73
CA GLY A 42 1.68 7.82 13.37
C GLY A 42 2.43 7.07 12.27
N GLY A 43 3.21 6.05 12.63
CA GLY A 43 4.06 5.31 11.70
C GLY A 43 3.28 4.52 10.67
N LEU A 44 3.88 4.35 9.50
CA LEU A 44 3.30 3.61 8.38
C LEU A 44 3.62 2.12 8.46
N ILE A 45 2.63 1.29 8.11
CA ILE A 45 2.80 -0.17 7.90
C ILE A 45 2.35 -0.48 6.47
N GLU A 46 3.24 -1.04 5.66
CA GLU A 46 2.91 -1.43 4.28
C GLU A 46 1.96 -2.63 4.27
N TRP A 47 0.88 -2.55 3.49
CA TRP A 47 -0.09 -3.63 3.32
C TRP A 47 -0.28 -4.08 1.87
N ALA A 48 0.10 -3.26 0.89
CA ALA A 48 0.11 -3.64 -0.51
C ALA A 48 1.16 -2.86 -1.30
N ALA A 49 1.49 -3.38 -2.48
CA ALA A 49 2.29 -2.72 -3.50
C ALA A 49 1.71 -3.03 -4.88
N SER A 50 1.85 -2.11 -5.83
CA SER A 50 1.46 -2.30 -7.23
C SER A 50 2.64 -2.82 -8.06
N ASN A 51 2.36 -3.37 -9.25
CA ASN A 51 3.42 -3.70 -10.20
C ASN A 51 4.03 -2.46 -10.88
N SER A 52 3.41 -1.28 -10.75
CA SER A 52 3.94 0.01 -11.22
C SER A 52 4.92 0.65 -10.26
N GLY A 53 5.11 0.08 -9.05
CA GLY A 53 6.03 0.60 -8.03
C GLY A 53 5.39 1.52 -7.00
N ASP A 54 4.05 1.49 -6.87
CA ASP A 54 3.33 2.21 -5.82
C ASP A 54 3.29 1.37 -4.54
N SER A 55 3.48 2.01 -3.39
CA SER A 55 3.37 1.38 -2.07
C SER A 55 2.16 1.93 -1.31
N PHE A 56 1.44 1.05 -0.62
CA PHE A 56 0.22 1.35 0.09
C PHE A 56 0.38 1.02 1.57
N TYR A 57 0.09 2.00 2.41
CA TYR A 57 0.35 1.96 3.84
C TYR A 57 -0.93 2.17 4.63
N TRP A 58 -0.96 1.63 5.84
CA TRP A 58 -1.83 2.10 6.91
C TRP A 58 -1.05 3.10 7.74
N ARG A 59 -1.62 4.28 8.00
CA ARG A 59 -1.05 5.20 8.99
C ARG A 59 -1.63 4.89 10.36
N THR A 60 -0.77 4.37 11.24
CA THR A 60 -1.20 3.96 12.58
C THR A 60 -1.72 5.15 13.40
N SER A 61 -2.70 4.89 14.26
CA SER A 61 -3.18 5.86 15.23
C SER A 61 -3.71 5.13 16.48
N PRO A 62 -4.05 5.86 17.56
CA PRO A 62 -4.71 5.25 18.72
C PRO A 62 -6.11 4.69 18.44
N ALA A 63 -6.71 4.98 17.27
CA ALA A 63 -7.98 4.39 16.87
C ALA A 63 -7.83 2.91 16.50
N GLU A 64 -8.95 2.19 16.42
CA GLU A 64 -9.00 0.81 15.95
C GLU A 64 -8.34 0.68 14.56
N PRO A 65 -7.64 -0.43 14.26
CA PRO A 65 -6.97 -0.64 12.97
C PRO A 65 -7.86 -0.44 11.74
N ASP A 66 -9.14 -0.78 11.85
CA ASP A 66 -10.12 -0.60 10.76
C ASP A 66 -10.36 0.88 10.40
N ALA A 67 -10.02 1.81 11.30
CA ALA A 67 -10.14 3.24 11.09
C ALA A 67 -8.82 3.91 10.66
N TRP A 68 -7.73 3.15 10.49
CA TRP A 68 -6.47 3.72 10.04
C TRP A 68 -6.54 4.15 8.57
N PRO A 69 -6.19 5.40 8.24
CA PRO A 69 -6.28 5.89 6.88
C PRO A 69 -5.22 5.24 5.99
N VAL A 70 -5.53 5.15 4.70
CA VAL A 70 -4.60 4.69 3.68
C VAL A 70 -3.70 5.83 3.26
N VAL A 71 -2.39 5.59 3.25
CA VAL A 71 -1.39 6.48 2.64
C VAL A 71 -0.79 5.75 1.43
N VAL A 72 -0.71 6.43 0.30
CA VAL A 72 -0.12 5.91 -0.94
C VAL A 72 1.14 6.70 -1.24
N ARG A 73 2.24 5.98 -1.49
CA ARG A 73 3.42 6.54 -2.14
C ARG A 73 3.39 6.09 -3.60
N GLY A 74 3.18 7.04 -4.51
CA GLY A 74 3.24 6.79 -5.93
C GLY A 74 4.67 6.44 -6.37
N ALA A 75 4.79 5.73 -7.49
CA ALA A 75 6.09 5.40 -8.07
C ALA A 75 6.97 6.64 -8.41
N ASN A 76 6.34 7.83 -8.53
CA ASN A 76 7.04 9.10 -8.76
C ASN A 76 7.50 9.79 -7.47
N GLY A 77 7.29 9.18 -6.30
CA GLY A 77 7.64 9.73 -4.99
C GLY A 77 6.59 10.66 -4.39
N ASP A 78 5.44 10.84 -5.04
CA ASP A 78 4.33 11.62 -4.49
C ASP A 78 3.60 10.87 -3.39
N TRP A 79 3.22 11.59 -2.34
CA TRP A 79 2.46 11.03 -1.21
C TRP A 79 1.01 11.52 -1.22
N SER A 80 0.07 10.61 -0.94
CA SER A 80 -1.36 10.92 -0.88
C SER A 80 -2.03 10.18 0.27
N GLU A 81 -2.83 10.88 1.09
CA GLU A 81 -3.60 10.27 2.17
C GLU A 81 -5.10 10.23 1.83
N PHE A 82 -5.72 9.10 2.13
CA PHE A 82 -7.15 8.86 1.94
C PHE A 82 -7.76 8.52 3.32
N PRO A 83 -8.78 9.28 3.78
CA PRO A 83 -9.36 9.14 5.12
C PRO A 83 -10.35 7.97 5.22
N VAL A 84 -9.97 6.82 4.66
CA VAL A 84 -10.75 5.58 4.59
C VAL A 84 -9.84 4.39 4.88
N GLY A 85 -10.43 3.29 5.38
CA GLY A 85 -9.70 2.04 5.59
C GLY A 85 -9.36 1.33 4.28
N ALA A 86 -8.47 0.33 4.33
CA ALA A 86 -7.97 -0.37 3.13
C ALA A 86 -9.07 -1.01 2.27
N VAL A 87 -10.10 -1.59 2.87
CA VAL A 87 -11.20 -2.22 2.12
C VAL A 87 -12.03 -1.17 1.39
N GLU A 88 -12.38 -0.08 2.05
CA GLU A 88 -13.13 1.03 1.46
C GLU A 88 -12.30 1.72 0.36
N PHE A 89 -10.99 1.90 0.59
CA PHE A 89 -10.06 2.38 -0.43
C PHE A 89 -10.08 1.51 -1.68
N LEU A 90 -9.89 0.19 -1.54
CA LEU A 90 -9.93 -0.74 -2.67
C LEU A 90 -11.28 -0.71 -3.38
N ALA A 91 -12.38 -0.76 -2.63
CA ALA A 91 -13.73 -0.68 -3.20
C ALA A 91 -13.92 0.62 -4.00
N GLY A 92 -13.41 1.74 -3.50
CA GLY A 92 -13.47 3.04 -4.18
C GLY A 92 -12.60 3.10 -5.43
N VAL A 93 -11.40 2.52 -5.41
CA VAL A 93 -10.54 2.41 -6.61
C VAL A 93 -11.19 1.52 -7.67
N TYR A 94 -11.65 0.32 -7.29
CA TYR A 94 -12.33 -0.61 -8.22
C TYR A 94 -13.66 -0.05 -8.74
N GLY A 95 -14.36 0.74 -7.92
CA GLY A 95 -15.59 1.44 -8.28
C GLY A 95 -15.37 2.78 -9.01
N ARG A 96 -14.13 3.22 -9.21
CA ARG A 96 -13.76 4.52 -9.80
C ARG A 96 -14.37 5.72 -9.07
N THR A 97 -14.54 5.63 -7.75
CA THR A 97 -14.98 6.74 -6.89
C THR A 97 -13.82 7.37 -6.11
N ILE A 98 -12.64 6.75 -6.13
CA ILE A 98 -11.38 7.30 -5.60
C ILE A 98 -10.38 7.37 -6.74
N ASP A 99 -9.91 8.58 -7.02
CA ASP A 99 -8.79 8.82 -7.94
C ASP A 99 -7.48 8.80 -7.16
N VAL A 100 -6.58 7.87 -7.53
CA VAL A 100 -5.23 7.80 -6.96
C VAL A 100 -4.27 8.53 -7.90
N PRO A 101 -3.53 9.56 -7.43
CA PRO A 101 -2.50 10.20 -8.23
C PRO A 101 -1.51 9.20 -8.82
N GLY A 102 -1.10 9.39 -10.07
CA GLY A 102 -0.23 8.46 -10.80
C GLY A 102 -0.92 7.21 -11.38
N MET A 103 -2.09 6.82 -10.87
CA MET A 103 -2.84 5.68 -11.40
C MET A 103 -3.64 6.03 -12.66
N PRO A 104 -3.79 5.12 -13.65
CA PRO A 104 -4.65 5.36 -14.80
C PRO A 104 -6.10 5.61 -14.37
N ARG A 105 -6.70 6.71 -14.84
CA ARG A 105 -8.09 7.10 -14.51
C ARG A 105 -9.15 6.09 -14.96
N ASN A 106 -8.82 5.28 -15.95
CA ASN A 106 -9.69 4.22 -16.44
C ASN A 106 -9.35 2.88 -15.78
N PHE A 107 -8.62 2.84 -14.66
CA PHE A 107 -8.45 1.63 -13.88
C PHE A 107 -9.65 1.41 -12.94
N PRO A 108 -10.12 0.16 -12.78
CA PRO A 108 -9.92 -0.96 -13.70
C PRO A 108 -10.53 -0.60 -15.06
N SER A 109 -10.01 -1.12 -16.17
CA SER A 109 -10.57 -0.86 -17.51
C SER A 109 -12.03 -1.32 -17.61
N ASP A 110 -12.75 -0.92 -18.67
CA ASP A 110 -14.14 -1.37 -18.87
C ASP A 110 -14.25 -2.90 -19.07
N HIS A 111 -13.12 -3.56 -19.34
CA HIS A 111 -13.00 -5.00 -19.48
C HIS A 111 -11.82 -5.52 -18.64
N PRO A 112 -11.93 -5.50 -17.29
CA PRO A 112 -10.84 -5.92 -16.44
C PRO A 112 -10.66 -7.43 -16.55
N GLN A 113 -9.41 -7.89 -16.63
CA GLN A 113 -9.07 -9.31 -16.64
C GLN A 113 -8.26 -9.66 -15.39
N VAL A 114 -8.68 -10.70 -14.69
CA VAL A 114 -7.87 -11.32 -13.64
C VAL A 114 -7.05 -12.40 -14.30
N LEU A 115 -5.77 -12.13 -14.51
CA LEU A 115 -4.83 -13.10 -15.07
C LEU A 115 -4.22 -13.92 -13.94
N GLY A 116 -4.32 -15.25 -14.03
CA GLY A 116 -3.59 -16.14 -13.14
C GLY A 116 -2.08 -16.02 -13.36
N LEU A 117 -1.29 -16.43 -12.38
CA LEU A 117 0.17 -16.54 -12.52
C LEU A 117 0.58 -17.45 -13.69
N SER A 118 -0.28 -18.40 -14.08
CA SER A 118 -0.11 -19.31 -15.21
C SER A 118 -0.48 -18.70 -16.57
N ASP A 119 -1.19 -17.57 -16.56
CA ASP A 119 -1.78 -16.95 -17.77
C ASP A 119 -0.94 -15.78 -18.30
N ARG A 120 0.19 -15.46 -17.64
CA ARG A 120 1.11 -14.44 -18.14
C ARG A 120 1.97 -15.05 -19.24
N ILE A 121 1.62 -14.74 -20.49
CA ILE A 121 2.57 -14.87 -21.61
C ILE A 121 3.51 -13.68 -21.49
N ASP A 122 4.79 -13.97 -21.34
CA ASP A 122 5.90 -13.04 -21.09
C ASP A 122 5.80 -11.68 -21.81
#